data_AF-A0A949H3Z7-F1
#
_entry.id   AF-A0A949H3Z7-F1
#
_cell.length_a   1.000
_cell.length_b   1.000
_cell.length_c   1.000
_cell.angle_alpha   90.00
_cell.angle_beta   90.00
_cell.angle_gamma   90.00
#
_symmetry.space_group_name_H-M   'P 1'
#
loop_
_entity.id
_entity.type
_entity.pdbx_description
1 polymer ?
#
loop_
_entity_poly.entity_id
_entity_poly.type
_entity_poly.pdbx_seq_one_letter_code
_entity_poly.pdbx_strand_id
1 'polypeptide(L)'
;MGLLATVLIALVAGGVWAVTLRRLRRRRRLIAAPAPATRALRAYTAGRWDRVISLAPAALALPAITDGAEGDNDRAWRGAVELALGHALVQRDRPEEAIDHLQRGLAGPAGPGNIGAEARMRHMLAYALAATDRTAEARAEYHRILEEPSLDPDIRSRVTAALEALEA
;
A
#
# COMPACT_ATOMS: atom_id res chain seq x y z
N MET A 1 -0.26 21.46 -23.07
CA MET A 1 -0.99 20.51 -22.21
C MET A 1 -0.07 19.35 -21.88
N GLY A 2 0.91 19.56 -21.01
CA GLY A 2 1.93 18.54 -20.76
C GLY A 2 3.05 19.12 -19.91
N LEU A 3 2.77 19.31 -18.62
CA LEU A 3 3.73 19.66 -17.56
C LEU A 3 3.00 19.82 -16.21
N LEU A 4 2.11 18.90 -15.86
CA LEU A 4 1.50 18.83 -14.53
C LEU A 4 1.32 17.36 -14.18
N ALA A 5 2.28 16.78 -13.44
CA ALA A 5 2.11 15.57 -12.63
C ALA A 5 3.44 15.02 -12.08
N THR A 6 4.58 15.70 -12.28
CA THR A 6 5.83 15.33 -11.60
C THR A 6 5.84 15.82 -10.15
N VAL A 7 4.83 15.49 -9.35
CA VAL A 7 4.92 15.65 -7.90
C VAL A 7 5.74 14.46 -7.38
N LEU A 8 6.98 14.77 -7.00
CA LEU A 8 7.94 13.84 -6.39
C LEU A 8 7.27 13.00 -5.28
N ILE A 9 6.94 11.74 -5.58
CA ILE A 9 6.81 10.67 -4.56
C ILE A 9 8.23 10.20 -4.24
N ALA A 10 9.04 11.10 -3.69
CA ALA A 10 10.39 10.79 -3.25
C ALA A 10 10.45 10.90 -1.73
N LEU A 11 10.79 9.75 -1.11
CA LEU A 11 11.49 9.65 0.18
C LEU A 11 10.68 9.81 1.48
N VAL A 12 9.73 8.91 1.77
CA VAL A 12 9.58 8.37 3.17
C VAL A 12 8.98 6.95 3.22
N ALA A 13 9.18 6.11 2.20
CA ALA A 13 8.58 4.75 2.20
C ALA A 13 9.27 3.78 3.19
N GLY A 14 10.57 3.96 3.46
CA GLY A 14 11.37 3.00 4.23
C GLY A 14 11.16 3.03 5.75
N GLY A 15 11.01 4.22 6.34
CA GLY A 15 11.03 4.39 7.80
C GLY A 15 9.78 3.88 8.51
N VAL A 16 8.60 4.14 7.95
CA VAL A 16 7.32 3.79 8.57
C VAL A 16 6.97 2.30 8.34
N TRP A 17 7.34 1.73 7.20
CA TRP A 17 7.16 0.29 6.95
C TRP A 17 8.07 -0.58 7.84
N ALA A 18 9.25 -0.09 8.22
CA ALA A 18 10.12 -0.77 9.19
C ALA A 18 9.45 -0.91 10.57
N VAL A 19 8.60 0.04 10.97
CA VAL A 19 7.82 -0.04 12.23
C VAL A 19 6.66 -1.04 12.11
N THR A 20 5.97 -1.07 10.96
CA THR A 20 4.91 -2.05 10.67
C THR A 20 5.46 -3.47 10.64
N LEU A 21 6.59 -3.70 9.95
CA LEU A 21 7.29 -4.99 9.97
C LEU A 21 7.81 -5.34 11.36
N ARG A 22 8.34 -4.37 12.13
CA ARG A 22 8.77 -4.60 13.53
C ARG A 22 7.62 -5.04 14.42
N ARG A 23 6.42 -4.49 14.29
CA ARG A 23 5.25 -4.91 15.09
C ARG A 23 4.66 -6.24 14.63
N LEU A 24 4.56 -6.48 13.32
CA LEU A 24 4.15 -7.77 12.78
C LEU A 24 5.13 -8.89 13.20
N ARG A 25 6.43 -8.58 13.28
CA ARG A 25 7.48 -9.47 13.81
C ARG A 25 7.39 -9.63 15.34
N ARG A 26 7.07 -8.56 16.10
CA ARG A 26 6.81 -8.62 17.56
C ARG A 26 5.55 -9.43 17.91
N ARG A 27 4.51 -9.41 17.06
CA ARG A 27 3.30 -10.25 17.21
C ARG A 27 3.49 -11.70 16.74
N ARG A 28 4.72 -12.11 16.36
CA ARG A 28 5.03 -13.41 15.72
C ARG A 28 4.28 -13.71 14.40
N ARG A 29 3.52 -12.76 13.84
CA ARG A 29 2.67 -12.93 12.63
C ARG A 29 3.39 -12.77 11.28
N LEU A 30 4.70 -12.57 11.27
CA LEU A 30 5.53 -12.66 10.05
C LEU A 30 6.59 -13.74 10.15
N ILE A 31 6.67 -14.44 11.29
CA ILE A 31 7.67 -15.49 11.52
C ILE A 31 7.35 -16.73 10.65
N ALA A 32 6.12 -16.85 10.16
CA ALA A 32 5.64 -17.97 9.33
C ALA A 32 5.26 -17.58 7.88
N ALA A 33 5.62 -16.39 7.39
CA ALA A 33 5.36 -16.06 5.99
C ALA A 33 6.19 -16.98 5.06
N PRO A 34 5.60 -17.57 4.01
CA PRO A 34 6.31 -18.48 3.13
C PRO A 34 7.47 -17.77 2.42
N ALA A 35 8.47 -18.54 1.98
CA ALA A 35 9.70 -17.98 1.40
C ALA A 35 9.46 -16.98 0.26
N PRO A 36 8.52 -17.19 -0.69
CA PRO A 36 8.19 -16.21 -1.72
C PRO A 36 7.73 -14.86 -1.14
N ALA A 37 6.79 -14.88 -0.18
CA ALA A 37 6.28 -13.67 0.48
C ALA A 37 7.40 -12.92 1.20
N THR A 38 8.23 -13.64 1.95
CA THR A 38 9.39 -13.06 2.65
C THR A 38 10.36 -12.37 1.66
N ARG A 39 10.63 -12.97 0.50
CA ARG A 39 11.52 -12.37 -0.51
C ARG A 39 10.91 -11.11 -1.13
N ALA A 40 9.62 -11.13 -1.45
CA ALA A 40 8.90 -9.96 -1.98
C ALA A 40 8.93 -8.79 -0.98
N LEU A 41 8.59 -9.04 0.28
CA LEU A 41 8.60 -8.01 1.33
C LEU A 41 10.00 -7.46 1.61
N ARG A 42 11.05 -8.30 1.54
CA ARG A 42 12.44 -7.83 1.64
C ARG A 42 12.85 -6.96 0.45
N ALA A 43 12.42 -7.31 -0.76
CA ALA A 43 12.65 -6.47 -1.94
C ALA A 43 11.98 -5.11 -1.79
N TYR A 44 10.75 -5.09 -1.26
CA TYR A 44 9.99 -3.88 -0.99
C TYR A 44 10.70 -2.97 0.03
N THR A 45 11.15 -3.52 1.16
CA THR A 45 11.90 -2.74 2.16
C THR A 45 13.20 -2.14 1.64
N ALA A 46 13.77 -2.74 0.59
CA ALA A 46 14.99 -2.28 -0.04
C ALA A 46 14.74 -1.36 -1.25
N GLY A 47 13.48 -0.97 -1.50
CA GLY A 47 13.11 -0.12 -2.64
C GLY A 47 13.31 -0.76 -4.01
N ARG A 48 13.42 -2.10 -4.08
CA ARG A 48 13.64 -2.81 -5.35
C ARG A 48 12.30 -3.14 -6.01
N TRP A 49 11.66 -2.13 -6.60
CA TRP A 49 10.30 -2.22 -7.14
C TRP A 49 10.11 -3.32 -8.18
N ASP A 50 10.98 -3.38 -9.20
CA ASP A 50 10.92 -4.44 -10.22
C ASP A 50 11.04 -5.83 -9.61
N ARG A 51 11.83 -5.95 -8.53
CA ARG A 51 11.98 -7.22 -7.84
C ARG A 51 10.73 -7.60 -7.05
N VAL A 52 10.03 -6.64 -6.44
CA VAL A 52 8.72 -6.87 -5.81
C VAL A 52 7.73 -7.37 -6.85
N ILE A 53 7.61 -6.67 -7.98
CA ILE A 53 6.72 -7.02 -9.10
C ILE A 53 7.00 -8.44 -9.58
N SER A 54 8.27 -8.84 -9.69
CA SER A 54 8.63 -10.20 -10.12
C SER A 54 8.35 -11.31 -9.08
N LEU A 55 8.34 -10.98 -7.78
CA LEU A 55 8.30 -11.99 -6.70
C LEU A 55 6.92 -12.14 -6.06
N ALA A 56 6.16 -11.04 -5.99
CA ALA A 56 4.86 -11.01 -5.32
C ALA A 56 3.83 -11.99 -5.92
N PRO A 57 3.71 -12.16 -7.25
CA PRO A 57 2.75 -13.10 -7.83
C PRO A 57 2.93 -14.54 -7.34
N ALA A 58 4.17 -15.01 -7.23
CA ALA A 58 4.46 -16.36 -6.74
C ALA A 58 4.06 -16.55 -5.26
N ALA A 59 4.09 -15.49 -4.46
CA ALA A 59 3.59 -15.55 -3.09
C ALA A 59 2.05 -15.59 -3.06
N LEU A 60 1.40 -14.71 -3.82
CA LEU A 60 -0.06 -14.60 -3.84
C LEU A 60 -0.75 -15.82 -4.47
N ALA A 61 -0.07 -16.56 -5.34
CA ALA A 61 -0.55 -17.80 -5.94
C ALA A 61 -0.57 -19.01 -4.97
N LEU A 62 0.04 -18.90 -3.78
CA LEU A 62 -0.02 -19.99 -2.80
C LEU A 62 -1.47 -20.22 -2.35
N PRO A 63 -1.92 -21.45 -2.08
CA PRO A 63 -3.26 -21.73 -1.55
C PRO A 63 -3.52 -20.93 -0.27
N ALA A 64 -4.69 -20.28 -0.19
CA ALA A 64 -5.07 -19.52 0.99
C ALA A 64 -5.41 -20.45 2.14
N ILE A 65 -5.00 -20.06 3.34
CA ILE A 65 -5.41 -20.71 4.59
C ILE A 65 -6.42 -19.77 5.23
N THR A 66 -7.64 -20.23 5.46
CA THR A 66 -8.72 -19.36 5.97
C THR A 66 -8.94 -19.50 7.47
N ASP A 67 -8.55 -20.63 8.05
CA ASP A 67 -9.03 -21.03 9.35
C ASP A 67 -8.00 -20.83 10.46
N GLY A 68 -8.48 -20.44 11.63
CA GLY A 68 -7.69 -20.31 12.85
C GLY A 68 -6.57 -19.26 12.78
N ALA A 69 -5.62 -19.38 13.70
CA ALA A 69 -4.49 -18.45 13.83
C ALA A 69 -3.56 -18.47 12.61
N GLU A 70 -3.49 -19.60 11.89
CA GLU A 70 -2.74 -19.72 10.65
C GLU A 70 -3.40 -18.94 9.52
N GLY A 71 -4.73 -18.97 9.43
CA GLY A 71 -5.47 -18.14 8.48
C GLY A 71 -5.36 -16.65 8.76
N ASP A 72 -5.32 -16.24 10.04
CA ASP A 72 -5.03 -14.86 10.41
C ASP A 72 -3.62 -14.40 9.97
N ASN A 73 -2.64 -15.29 10.13
CA ASN A 73 -1.27 -15.06 9.68
C ASN A 73 -1.19 -15.02 8.14
N ASP A 74 -1.90 -15.91 7.46
CA ASP A 74 -1.99 -15.99 6.00
C ASP A 74 -2.55 -14.69 5.40
N ARG A 75 -3.71 -14.25 5.90
CA ARG A 75 -4.31 -12.97 5.53
C ARG A 75 -3.37 -11.79 5.78
N ALA A 76 -2.61 -11.82 6.87
CA ALA A 76 -1.70 -10.74 7.22
C ALA A 76 -0.55 -10.57 6.24
N TRP A 77 0.17 -11.65 5.91
CA TRP A 77 1.29 -11.54 4.96
C TRP A 77 0.80 -11.32 3.54
N ARG A 78 -0.35 -11.89 3.14
CA ARG A 78 -0.96 -11.64 1.81
C ARG A 78 -1.30 -10.17 1.65
N GLY A 79 -2.05 -9.58 2.59
CA GLY A 79 -2.37 -8.15 2.54
C GLY A 79 -1.12 -7.27 2.45
N ALA A 80 -0.06 -7.61 3.19
CA ALA A 80 1.21 -6.88 3.09
C ALA A 80 1.90 -7.02 1.70
N VAL A 81 1.82 -8.20 1.08
CA VAL A 81 2.36 -8.43 -0.28
C VAL A 81 1.53 -7.70 -1.33
N GLU A 82 0.21 -7.70 -1.20
CA GLU A 82 -0.72 -6.96 -2.06
C GLU A 82 -0.41 -5.45 -2.05
N LEU A 83 -0.30 -4.86 -0.85
CA LEU A 83 0.09 -3.44 -0.70
C LEU A 83 1.47 -3.15 -1.27
N ALA A 84 2.45 -4.04 -1.02
CA ALA A 84 3.80 -3.89 -1.54
C ALA A 84 3.84 -3.94 -3.07
N LEU A 85 3.08 -4.85 -3.68
CA LEU A 85 2.96 -4.98 -5.12
C LEU A 85 2.25 -3.77 -5.73
N GLY A 86 1.11 -3.38 -5.18
CA GLY A 86 0.37 -2.21 -5.63
C GLY A 86 1.21 -0.93 -5.59
N HIS A 87 1.92 -0.68 -4.50
CA HIS A 87 2.83 0.46 -4.43
C HIS A 87 4.00 0.34 -5.43
N ALA A 88 4.59 -0.85 -5.59
CA ALA A 88 5.65 -1.05 -6.57
C ALA A 88 5.18 -0.79 -8.02
N LEU A 89 3.92 -1.13 -8.34
CA LEU A 89 3.31 -0.87 -9.65
C LEU A 89 3.11 0.64 -9.88
N VAL A 90 2.62 1.38 -8.88
CA VAL A 90 2.55 2.86 -8.94
C VAL A 90 3.93 3.47 -9.21
N GLN A 91 4.97 3.03 -8.49
CA GLN A 91 6.34 3.52 -8.68
C GLN A 91 6.94 3.18 -10.06
N ARG A 92 6.30 2.30 -10.82
CA ARG A 92 6.69 1.91 -12.18
C ARG A 92 5.68 2.36 -13.23
N ASP A 93 4.88 3.37 -12.90
CA ASP A 93 3.91 3.99 -13.81
C ASP A 93 2.89 2.99 -14.38
N ARG A 94 2.45 2.06 -13.52
CA ARG A 94 1.43 1.05 -13.82
C ARG A 94 0.23 1.21 -12.87
N PRO A 95 -0.44 2.38 -12.85
CA PRO A 95 -1.49 2.67 -11.89
C PRO A 95 -2.71 1.76 -12.05
N GLU A 96 -3.11 1.43 -13.29
CA GLU A 96 -4.27 0.55 -13.56
C GLU A 96 -4.10 -0.81 -12.88
N GLU A 97 -2.93 -1.44 -13.05
CA GLU A 97 -2.65 -2.73 -12.43
C GLU A 97 -2.50 -2.64 -10.91
N ALA A 98 -2.11 -1.47 -10.38
CA ALA A 98 -1.91 -1.26 -8.96
C ALA A 98 -3.22 -1.27 -8.16
N ILE A 99 -4.31 -0.77 -8.75
CA ILE A 99 -5.57 -0.49 -8.04
C ILE A 99 -6.10 -1.73 -7.33
N ASP A 100 -6.25 -2.85 -8.04
CA ASP A 100 -6.78 -4.09 -7.48
C ASP A 100 -5.93 -4.64 -6.33
N HIS A 101 -4.60 -4.51 -6.44
CA HIS A 101 -3.66 -4.95 -5.42
C HIS A 101 -3.75 -4.06 -4.17
N LEU A 102 -3.82 -2.73 -4.34
CA LEU A 102 -3.99 -1.79 -3.24
C LEU A 102 -5.34 -2.00 -2.52
N GLN A 103 -6.43 -2.19 -3.27
CA GLN A 103 -7.75 -2.46 -2.72
C GLN A 103 -7.79 -3.76 -1.91
N ARG A 104 -7.28 -4.87 -2.46
CA ARG A 104 -7.18 -6.15 -1.74
C ARG A 104 -6.33 -6.04 -0.48
N GLY A 105 -5.21 -5.33 -0.55
CA GLY A 105 -4.33 -5.11 0.59
C GLY A 105 -4.98 -4.29 1.71
N LEU A 106 -5.73 -3.24 1.35
CA LEU A 106 -6.44 -2.37 2.30
C LEU A 106 -7.69 -3.02 2.91
N ALA A 107 -8.34 -3.96 2.21
CA ALA A 107 -9.51 -4.68 2.71
C ALA A 107 -9.17 -5.72 3.80
N GLY A 108 -7.89 -6.06 4.00
CA GLY A 108 -7.46 -7.10 4.92
C GLY A 108 -7.48 -6.69 6.41
N PRO A 109 -7.67 -7.65 7.35
CA PRO A 109 -7.70 -7.39 8.80
C PRO A 109 -6.34 -6.95 9.38
N ALA A 110 -5.27 -7.07 8.59
CA ALA A 110 -3.94 -6.61 8.91
C ALA A 110 -3.62 -5.25 8.27
N GLY A 111 -4.65 -4.47 7.90
CA GLY A 111 -4.56 -3.11 7.40
C GLY A 111 -3.37 -2.39 8.05
N PRO A 112 -2.57 -1.67 7.25
CA PRO A 112 -1.20 -1.30 7.59
C PRO A 112 -1.18 -0.76 9.02
N GLY A 113 -0.53 -1.49 9.93
CA GLY A 113 -0.87 -1.58 11.36
C GLY A 113 -0.66 -0.32 12.23
N ASN A 114 -0.70 0.86 11.62
CA ASN A 114 -0.97 2.16 12.21
C ASN A 114 -1.64 3.06 11.15
N ILE A 115 -2.45 3.99 11.64
CA ILE A 115 -3.19 5.00 10.88
C ILE A 115 -2.36 5.68 9.78
N GLY A 116 -1.13 6.11 10.09
CA GLY A 116 -0.29 6.80 9.10
C GLY A 116 0.17 5.90 7.95
N ALA A 117 0.34 4.60 8.17
CA ALA A 117 0.67 3.66 7.11
C ALA A 117 -0.56 3.36 6.24
N GLU A 118 -1.76 3.35 6.82
CA GLU A 118 -3.03 3.25 6.07
C GLU A 118 -3.27 4.46 5.19
N ALA A 119 -3.17 5.65 5.76
CA ALA A 119 -3.32 6.90 5.04
C ALA A 119 -2.38 6.98 3.82
N ARG A 120 -1.13 6.52 3.96
CA ARG A 120 -0.18 6.47 2.82
C ARG A 120 -0.61 5.50 1.73
N MET A 121 -1.07 4.31 2.08
CA MET A 121 -1.51 3.32 1.08
C MET A 121 -2.82 3.75 0.40
N ARG A 122 -3.76 4.34 1.15
CA ARG A 122 -4.96 4.96 0.59
C ARG A 122 -4.64 6.14 -0.31
N HIS A 123 -3.65 6.96 0.04
CA HIS A 123 -3.18 8.03 -0.83
C HIS A 123 -2.60 7.47 -2.15
N MET A 124 -1.84 6.37 -2.11
CA MET A 124 -1.39 5.68 -3.34
C MET A 124 -2.55 5.13 -4.17
N LEU A 125 -3.59 4.59 -3.52
CA LEU A 125 -4.79 4.13 -4.22
C LEU A 125 -5.52 5.30 -4.89
N ALA A 126 -5.75 6.39 -4.17
CA ALA A 126 -6.36 7.60 -4.70
C ALA A 126 -5.57 8.20 -5.86
N TYR A 127 -4.23 8.21 -5.76
CA TYR A 127 -3.36 8.62 -6.85
C TYR A 127 -3.53 7.72 -8.09
N ALA A 128 -3.51 6.39 -7.91
CA ALA A 128 -3.68 5.44 -9.01
C ALA A 128 -5.06 5.58 -9.68
N LEU A 129 -6.11 5.78 -8.89
CA LEU A 129 -7.47 6.06 -9.37
C LEU A 129 -7.52 7.37 -10.17
N ALA A 130 -6.91 8.44 -9.66
CA ALA A 130 -6.84 9.72 -10.36
C ALA A 130 -6.08 9.62 -11.69
N ALA A 131 -4.96 8.90 -11.71
CA ALA A 131 -4.14 8.68 -12.91
C ALA A 131 -4.84 7.82 -13.99
N THR A 132 -5.96 7.18 -13.64
CA THR A 132 -6.76 6.32 -14.52
C THR A 132 -8.16 6.91 -14.76
N ASP A 133 -8.31 8.23 -14.60
CA ASP A 133 -9.54 9.01 -14.80
C ASP A 133 -10.72 8.61 -13.90
N ARG A 134 -10.46 7.86 -12.83
CA ARG A 134 -11.45 7.44 -11.81
C ARG A 134 -11.56 8.49 -10.70
N THR A 135 -11.72 9.75 -11.09
CA THR A 135 -11.65 10.93 -10.20
C THR A 135 -12.63 10.88 -9.02
N ALA A 136 -13.85 10.38 -9.23
CA ALA A 136 -14.84 10.26 -8.17
C ALA A 136 -14.40 9.27 -7.06
N GLU A 137 -13.80 8.15 -7.45
CA GLU A 137 -13.27 7.16 -6.51
C GLU A 137 -12.02 7.70 -5.79
N ALA A 138 -11.15 8.39 -6.51
CA ALA A 138 -9.97 9.05 -5.94
C ALA A 138 -10.36 10.07 -4.86
N ARG A 139 -11.36 10.92 -5.15
CA ARG A 139 -11.92 11.89 -4.19
C ARG A 139 -12.44 11.19 -2.94
N ALA A 140 -13.19 10.09 -3.09
CA ALA A 140 -13.72 9.35 -1.96
C ALA A 140 -12.60 8.80 -1.05
N GLU A 141 -11.51 8.28 -1.62
CA GLU A 141 -10.36 7.85 -0.84
C GLU A 141 -9.65 9.01 -0.12
N TYR A 142 -9.48 10.17 -0.76
CA TYR A 142 -8.89 11.33 -0.09
C TYR A 142 -9.73 11.84 1.08
N HIS A 143 -11.06 11.89 0.94
CA HIS A 143 -11.93 12.25 2.06
C HIS A 143 -11.80 11.26 3.23
N ARG A 144 -11.80 9.94 2.95
CA ARG A 144 -11.59 8.91 3.99
C ARG A 144 -10.29 9.11 4.76
N ILE A 145 -9.22 9.53 4.09
CA ILE A 145 -7.96 9.81 4.78
C ILE A 145 -8.10 11.03 5.70
N LEU A 146 -8.78 12.09 5.26
CA LEU A 146 -8.94 13.34 6.01
C LEU A 146 -9.91 13.22 7.20
N GLU A 147 -10.79 12.23 7.19
CA GLU A 147 -11.69 11.89 8.32
C GLU A 147 -10.92 11.46 9.57
N GLU A 148 -9.67 11.02 9.43
CA GLU A 148 -8.86 10.55 10.54
C GLU A 148 -8.38 11.71 11.45
N PRO A 149 -8.83 11.78 12.72
CA PRO A 149 -8.50 12.89 13.60
C PRO A 149 -7.01 12.95 13.95
N SER A 150 -6.35 11.80 14.04
CA SER A 150 -4.92 11.70 14.39
C SER A 150 -3.98 11.68 13.18
N LEU A 151 -4.48 12.07 12.01
CA LEU A 151 -3.70 12.08 10.78
C LEU A 151 -2.49 13.01 10.92
N ASP A 152 -1.34 12.46 10.55
CA ASP A 152 -0.08 13.20 10.47
C ASP A 152 -0.25 14.49 9.63
N PRO A 153 0.16 15.67 10.13
CA PRO A 153 -0.05 16.94 9.43
C PRO A 153 0.59 17.03 8.04
N ASP A 154 1.72 16.37 7.79
CA ASP A 154 2.35 16.33 6.47
C ASP A 154 1.51 15.49 5.50
N ILE A 155 0.98 14.35 5.96
CA ILE A 155 0.06 13.55 5.15
C ILE A 155 -1.22 14.34 4.87
N ARG A 156 -1.78 15.02 5.88
CA ARG A 156 -2.98 15.86 5.73
C ARG A 156 -2.77 16.93 4.66
N SER A 157 -1.67 17.69 4.75
CA SER A 157 -1.35 18.75 3.79
C SER A 157 -1.25 18.22 2.36
N ARG A 158 -0.59 17.07 2.15
CA ARG A 158 -0.45 16.45 0.82
C ARG A 158 -1.78 15.98 0.26
N VAL A 159 -2.62 15.35 1.09
CA VAL A 159 -3.94 14.86 0.67
C VAL A 159 -4.88 16.02 0.33
N THR A 160 -4.87 17.10 1.13
CA THR A 160 -5.64 18.30 0.83
C THR A 160 -5.23 18.92 -0.50
N ALA A 161 -3.93 19.10 -0.75
CA ALA A 161 -3.45 19.63 -2.02
C ALA A 161 -3.81 18.74 -3.22
N ALA A 162 -3.74 17.41 -3.06
CA ALA A 162 -4.13 16.47 -4.11
C ALA A 162 -5.64 16.51 -4.38
N LEU A 163 -6.46 16.67 -3.35
CA LEU A 163 -7.91 16.81 -3.48
C LEU A 163 -8.29 18.12 -4.18
N GLU A 164 -7.69 19.25 -3.78
CA GLU A 164 -7.88 20.55 -4.43
C GLU A 164 -7.51 20.48 -5.93
N ALA A 165 -6.42 19.80 -6.28
CA ALA A 165 -6.01 19.62 -7.67
C ALA A 165 -6.99 18.75 -8.49
N LEU A 166 -7.77 17.86 -7.87
CA LEU A 166 -8.82 17.08 -8.55
C LEU A 166 -10.13 17.87 -8.71
N GLU A 167 -10.27 19.00 -8.03
CA GLU A 167 -11.47 19.84 -8.02
C GLU A 167 -11.33 21.13 -8.83
N ALA A 168 -10.09 21.48 -9.19
CA ALA A 168 -9.75 22.60 -10.08
C ALA A 168 -9.95 22.25 -11.57
#